data_AF-A0A382KMB2-F1
#
_entry.id   AF-A0A382KMB2-F1
#
_cell.length_a   1.000
_cell.length_b   1.000
_cell.length_c   1.000
_cell.angle_alpha   90.00
_cell.angle_beta   90.00
_cell.angle_gamma   90.00
#
_symmetry.space_group_name_H-M   'P 1'
#
loop_
_entity.id
_entity.type
_entity.pdbx_description
1 polymer ?
#
loop_
_entity_poly.entity_id
_entity_poly.type
_entity_poly.pdbx_seq_one_letter_code
_entity_poly.pdbx_strand_id
1 'polypeptide(L)'
;IFVDDVIKVNLWMMNNSNISGIYNVGTGKSHSFNDIANAVIKRRKTGRIKYIPFPKELEESYQSYTEANLENLRSVGYKKEFIALDEGVSTYLDAIY
;
A
#
# COMPACT_ATOMS: atom_id res chain seq x y z
N ILE A 1 -0.17 0.09 0.10
CA ILE A 1 -1.53 -0.04 0.69
C ILE A 1 -1.76 1.12 1.65
N PHE A 2 -2.98 1.66 1.70
CA PHE A 2 -3.35 2.74 2.63
C PHE A 2 -3.91 2.18 3.95
N VAL A 3 -3.69 2.88 5.08
CA VAL A 3 -3.99 2.35 6.42
C VAL A 3 -5.47 2.05 6.63
N ASP A 4 -6.37 2.85 6.05
CA ASP A 4 -7.81 2.62 6.19
C ASP A 4 -8.25 1.28 5.59
N ASP A 5 -7.59 0.80 4.54
CA ASP A 5 -7.93 -0.51 3.97
C ASP A 5 -7.46 -1.65 4.87
N VAL A 6 -6.34 -1.48 5.57
CA VAL A 6 -5.89 -2.43 6.60
C VAL A 6 -6.92 -2.50 7.73
N ILE A 7 -7.44 -1.35 8.16
CA ILE A 7 -8.49 -1.27 9.18
C ILE A 7 -9.78 -1.94 8.67
N LYS A 8 -10.22 -1.64 7.45
CA LYS A 8 -11.42 -2.25 6.84
C LYS A 8 -11.31 -3.78 6.76
N VAL A 9 -10.14 -4.32 6.39
CA VAL A 9 -9.91 -5.77 6.35
C VAL A 9 -10.00 -6.36 7.75
N ASN A 10 -9.35 -5.75 8.76
CA ASN A 10 -9.40 -6.24 10.14
C ASN A 10 -10.83 -6.24 10.70
N LEU A 11 -11.58 -5.14 10.52
CA LEU A 11 -12.98 -5.06 10.96
C LEU A 11 -13.87 -6.06 10.23
N TRP A 12 -13.62 -6.29 8.93
CA TRP A 12 -14.33 -7.31 8.18
C TRP A 12 -14.04 -8.72 8.70
N MET A 13 -12.77 -9.07 8.94
CA MET A 13 -12.39 -10.36 9.53
C MET A 13 -13.00 -10.55 10.91
N MET A 14 -12.99 -9.50 11.76
CA MET A 14 -13.62 -9.51 13.08
C MET A 14 -15.13 -9.84 13.00
N ASN A 15 -15.83 -9.29 12.01
CA ASN A 15 -17.25 -9.54 11.78
C ASN A 15 -17.54 -10.89 11.08
N ASN A 16 -16.52 -11.60 10.61
CA ASN A 16 -16.63 -12.91 9.96
C ASN A 16 -15.77 -13.93 10.72
N SER A 17 -16.03 -14.09 12.02
CA SER A 17 -15.21 -14.85 12.96
C SER A 17 -15.07 -16.35 12.66
N ASN A 18 -15.87 -16.87 11.71
CA ASN A 18 -15.74 -18.23 11.19
C ASN A 18 -14.60 -18.39 10.17
N ILE A 19 -14.02 -17.28 9.69
CA ILE A 19 -12.88 -17.27 8.76
C ILE A 19 -11.61 -17.18 9.59
N SER A 20 -10.67 -18.10 9.35
CA SER A 20 -9.38 -18.13 10.02
C SER A 20 -8.30 -18.59 9.05
N GLY A 21 -7.09 -18.03 9.19
CA GLY A 21 -5.96 -18.30 8.32
C GLY A 21 -4.99 -17.13 8.25
N ILE A 22 -4.02 -17.24 7.35
CA ILE A 22 -3.05 -16.20 7.04
C ILE A 22 -3.38 -15.65 5.65
N TYR A 23 -3.59 -14.33 5.57
CA TYR A 23 -4.00 -13.65 4.34
C TYR A 23 -3.07 -12.47 4.04
N ASN A 24 -2.65 -12.36 2.79
CA ASN A 24 -1.98 -11.16 2.31
C ASN A 24 -2.98 -10.00 2.27
N VAL A 25 -2.55 -8.83 2.75
CA VAL A 25 -3.34 -7.60 2.71
C VAL A 25 -2.53 -6.54 1.99
N GLY A 26 -3.00 -6.18 0.79
CA GLY A 26 -2.32 -5.26 -0.12
C GLY A 26 -3.25 -4.87 -1.26
N THR A 27 -2.81 -3.97 -2.14
CA THR A 27 -3.60 -3.52 -3.31
C THR A 27 -3.65 -4.55 -4.44
N GLY A 28 -2.80 -5.58 -4.41
CA GLY A 28 -2.60 -6.49 -5.53
C GLY A 28 -1.91 -5.84 -6.74
N LYS A 29 -1.32 -4.65 -6.54
CA LYS A 29 -0.59 -3.90 -7.56
C LYS A 29 0.69 -3.35 -6.95
N SER A 30 1.83 -3.70 -7.55
CA SER A 30 3.12 -3.10 -7.25
C SER A 30 3.19 -1.66 -7.78
N HIS A 31 3.92 -0.83 -7.05
CA HIS A 31 4.26 0.53 -7.45
C HIS A 31 5.72 0.79 -7.14
N SER A 32 6.40 1.53 -8.01
CA SER A 32 7.77 1.97 -7.75
C SER A 32 7.79 3.10 -6.71
N PHE A 33 8.93 3.29 -6.04
CA PHE A 33 9.15 4.48 -5.21
C PHE A 33 9.04 5.79 -6.00
N ASN A 34 9.36 5.76 -7.30
CA ASN A 34 9.18 6.91 -8.18
C ASN A 34 7.68 7.23 -8.37
N ASP A 35 6.79 6.24 -8.45
CA ASP A 35 5.35 6.48 -8.57
C ASP A 35 4.83 7.23 -7.33
N ILE A 36 5.27 6.83 -6.14
CA ILE A 36 4.93 7.50 -4.88
C ILE A 36 5.46 8.94 -4.89
N ALA A 37 6.73 9.13 -5.25
CA ALA A 37 7.35 10.46 -5.30
C ALA A 37 6.64 11.38 -6.31
N ASN A 38 6.27 10.86 -7.48
CA ASN A 38 5.55 11.60 -8.50
C ASN A 38 4.13 11.96 -8.04
N ALA A 39 3.42 11.06 -7.35
CA ALA A 39 2.11 11.35 -6.77
C ALA A 39 2.19 12.52 -5.75
N VAL A 40 3.22 12.53 -4.90
CA VAL A 40 3.48 13.61 -3.95
C VAL A 40 3.76 14.94 -4.67
N ILE A 41 4.68 14.94 -5.65
CA ILE A 41 5.04 16.14 -6.43
C ILE A 41 3.81 16.70 -7.15
N LYS A 42 3.03 15.82 -7.79
CA LYS A 42 1.77 16.17 -8.47
C LYS A 42 0.78 16.83 -7.51
N ARG A 43 0.56 16.24 -6.33
CA ARG A 43 -0.34 16.80 -5.30
C ARG A 43 0.14 18.14 -4.75
N ARG A 44 1.46 18.33 -4.59
CA ARG A 44 2.09 19.58 -4.12
C ARG A 44 2.20 20.66 -5.20
N LYS A 45 2.09 20.27 -6.48
CA LYS A 45 2.35 21.11 -7.66
C LYS A 45 3.79 21.67 -7.70
N THR A 46 4.71 21.09 -6.94
CA THR A 46 6.11 21.50 -6.86
C THR A 46 6.98 20.35 -6.33
N GLY A 47 8.26 20.36 -6.67
CA GLY A 47 9.26 19.38 -6.21
C GLY A 47 10.04 18.72 -7.34
N ARG A 48 11.16 18.09 -7.00
CA ARG A 48 11.99 17.29 -7.91
C ARG A 48 12.57 16.08 -7.18
N ILE A 49 12.74 14.96 -7.89
CA ILE A 49 13.36 13.77 -7.33
C ILE A 49 14.88 13.95 -7.32
N LYS A 50 15.52 13.65 -6.18
CA LYS A 50 16.98 13.55 -6.04
C LYS A 50 17.32 12.14 -5.58
N TYR A 51 18.09 11.42 -6.38
CA TYR A 51 18.59 10.10 -6.02
C TYR A 51 19.79 10.22 -5.09
N ILE A 52 19.94 9.24 -4.21
CA ILE A 52 21.09 9.07 -3.31
C ILE A 52 21.71 7.69 -3.57
N PRO A 53 23.00 7.49 -3.24
CA PRO A 53 23.57 6.15 -3.22
C PRO A 53 22.76 5.23 -2.32
N PHE A 54 22.59 3.98 -2.74
CA PHE A 54 21.89 2.99 -1.94
C PHE A 54 22.68 2.72 -0.64
N PRO A 55 22.03 2.69 0.55
CA PRO A 55 22.73 2.38 1.80
C PRO A 55 23.25 0.94 1.79
N LYS A 56 24.57 0.75 1.96
CA LYS A 56 25.22 -0.56 1.84
C LYS A 56 24.68 -1.58 2.85
N GLU A 57 24.31 -1.12 4.04
CA GLU A 57 23.82 -1.95 5.13
C GLU A 57 22.46 -2.59 4.80
N LEU A 58 21.74 -2.09 3.80
CA LEU A 58 20.43 -2.60 3.39
C LEU A 58 20.52 -3.61 2.23
N GLU A 59 21.67 -3.76 1.55
CA GLU A 59 21.76 -4.51 0.29
C GLU A 59 21.26 -5.96 0.42
N GLU A 60 21.57 -6.63 1.53
CA GLU A 60 21.18 -8.03 1.75
C GLU A 60 19.72 -8.22 2.19
N SER A 61 19.10 -7.18 2.75
CA SER A 61 17.75 -7.25 3.34
C SER A 61 16.71 -6.47 2.54
N TYR A 62 17.11 -5.84 1.44
CA TYR A 62 16.23 -4.99 0.66
C TYR A 62 15.36 -5.77 -0.30
N GLN A 63 14.06 -5.68 -0.08
CA GLN A 63 13.08 -6.22 -1.01
C GLN A 63 12.83 -5.22 -2.15
N SER A 64 13.39 -5.50 -3.33
CA SER A 64 13.26 -4.65 -4.52
C SER A 64 11.88 -4.71 -5.19
N TYR A 65 11.07 -5.74 -4.88
CA TYR A 65 9.74 -5.92 -5.44
C TYR A 65 8.78 -6.56 -4.43
N THR A 66 7.58 -5.98 -4.30
CA THR A 66 6.47 -6.53 -3.51
C THR A 66 5.18 -6.42 -4.30
N GLU A 67 4.38 -7.48 -4.33
CA GLU A 67 3.01 -7.45 -4.82
C GLU A 67 2.18 -8.49 -4.07
N ALA A 68 1.13 -8.05 -3.39
CA ALA A 68 0.32 -8.94 -2.58
C ALA A 68 -0.58 -9.81 -3.49
N ASN A 69 -0.39 -11.13 -3.51
CA ASN A 69 -1.40 -12.01 -4.10
C ASN A 69 -2.64 -12.04 -3.19
N LEU A 70 -3.77 -11.57 -3.72
CA LEU A 70 -5.03 -11.43 -3.00
C LEU A 70 -6.00 -12.61 -3.18
N GLU A 71 -5.65 -13.64 -3.97
CA GLU A 71 -6.53 -14.78 -4.27
C GLU A 71 -7.18 -15.37 -3.01
N ASN A 72 -6.38 -15.65 -1.97
CA ASN A 72 -6.86 -16.21 -0.70
C ASN A 72 -7.78 -15.25 0.06
N LEU A 73 -7.49 -13.94 0.06
CA LEU A 73 -8.34 -12.95 0.70
C LEU A 73 -9.68 -12.79 -0.06
N ARG A 74 -9.62 -12.84 -1.39
CA ARG A 74 -10.80 -12.76 -2.26
C ARG A 74 -11.65 -14.03 -2.20
N SER A 75 -11.07 -15.21 -2.02
CA SER A 75 -11.79 -16.48 -1.98
C SER A 75 -12.65 -16.61 -0.72
N VAL A 76 -12.22 -16.04 0.41
CA VAL A 76 -12.98 -16.04 1.67
C VAL A 76 -14.05 -14.97 1.76
N GLY A 77 -14.13 -14.07 0.78
CA GLY A 77 -15.28 -13.15 0.62
C GLY A 77 -14.98 -11.66 0.79
N TYR A 78 -13.75 -11.25 1.11
CA TYR A 78 -13.43 -9.83 1.14
C TYR A 78 -13.32 -9.29 -0.30
N LYS A 79 -14.37 -8.58 -0.77
CA LYS A 79 -14.47 -8.07 -2.15
C LYS A 79 -14.31 -6.55 -2.29
N LYS A 80 -14.08 -5.82 -1.19
CA LYS A 80 -13.89 -4.35 -1.26
C LYS A 80 -12.60 -4.02 -2.03
N GLU A 81 -12.67 -2.99 -2.87
CA GLU A 81 -11.49 -2.45 -3.54
C GLU A 81 -10.57 -1.76 -2.54
N PHE A 82 -9.27 -1.74 -2.88
CA PHE A 82 -8.26 -1.01 -2.13
C PHE A 82 -8.06 0.37 -2.75
N ILE A 83 -7.77 1.36 -1.90
CA ILE A 83 -7.50 2.73 -2.28
C ILE A 83 -6.30 2.78 -3.22
N ALA A 84 -6.47 3.47 -4.35
CA ALA A 84 -5.42 3.65 -5.35
C ALA A 84 -4.29 4.53 -4.81
N LEU A 85 -3.09 4.41 -5.41
CA LEU A 85 -1.91 5.16 -4.96
C LEU A 85 -2.15 6.67 -4.90
N ASP A 86 -2.63 7.27 -5.99
CA ASP A 86 -2.86 8.72 -6.08
C ASP A 86 -3.87 9.23 -5.03
N GLU A 87 -4.93 8.46 -4.80
CA GLU A 87 -5.95 8.77 -3.79
C GLU A 87 -5.37 8.66 -2.39
N GLY A 88 -4.69 7.55 -2.06
CA GLY A 88 -4.10 7.33 -0.74
C GLY A 88 -3.03 8.37 -0.40
N VAL A 89 -2.18 8.75 -1.37
CA VAL A 89 -1.18 9.82 -1.19
C VAL A 89 -1.87 11.17 -0.97
N SER A 90 -2.91 11.49 -1.75
CA SER A 90 -3.64 12.75 -1.60
C SER A 90 -4.32 12.85 -0.24
N THR A 91 -5.07 11.82 0.15
CA THR A 91 -5.74 11.73 1.45
C THR A 91 -4.74 11.83 2.61
N TYR A 92 -3.59 11.17 2.50
CA TYR A 92 -2.54 11.27 3.52
C TYR A 92 -1.98 12.68 3.65
N LEU A 93 -1.69 13.33 2.51
CA LEU A 93 -1.16 14.69 2.49
C LEU A 93 -2.17 15.72 3.00
N ASP A 94 -3.47 15.49 2.83
CA ASP A 94 -4.54 16.33 3.38
C ASP A 94 -4.67 16.17 4.90
N ALA A 95 -4.30 15.02 5.45
CA ALA A 95 -4.39 14.75 6.89
C ALA A 95 -3.22 15.34 7.72
N ILE A 96 -2.08 15.62 7.08
CA ILE A 96 -0.86 16.05 7.77
C ILE A 96 -0.47 17.51 7.49
N TYR A 97 -1.26 18.25 6.70
CA TYR A 97 -1.07 19.67 6.39
C TYR A 97 -2.39 20.43 6.53
#